data_AF-A0A1Q7TDT0-F1
#
_entry.id   AF-A0A1Q7TDT0-F1
#
_cell.length_a   1.000
_cell.length_b   1.000
_cell.length_c   1.000
_cell.angle_alpha   90.00
_cell.angle_beta   90.00
_cell.angle_gamma   90.00
#
_symmetry.space_group_name_H-M   'P 1'
#
loop_
_entity.id
_entity.type
_entity.pdbx_description
1 polymer ?
#
loop_
_entity_poly.entity_id
_entity_poly.type
_entity_poly.pdbx_seq_one_letter_code
_entity_poly.pdbx_strand_id
1 'polypeptide(L)' 'MRSVRKIKTAAQSRYRRHLRVRKKVEGTPERPRLVVFRSSKHIYAQLVDDRRGVTIAGDGRVKAVADGARKGGLEF' A
#
# COMPACT_ATOMS: atom_id res chain seq x y z
N MET A 1 -3.21 5.10 29.20
CA MET A 1 -2.73 5.45 27.85
C MET A 1 -2.01 4.23 27.26
N ARG A 2 -2.58 3.54 26.26
CA ARG A 2 -2.01 2.27 25.77
C ARG A 2 -0.68 2.54 25.05
N SER A 3 0.40 1.99 25.60
CA SER A 3 1.76 2.08 25.08
C SER A 3 1.80 1.76 23.58
N VAL A 4 2.33 2.70 22.78
CA VAL A 4 2.62 2.46 21.38
C VAL A 4 3.71 1.40 21.33
N ARG A 5 3.31 0.15 21.08
CA ARG A 5 4.22 -1.01 21.06
C ARG A 5 5.46 -0.68 20.23
N LYS A 6 6.64 -0.91 20.81
CA LYS A 6 7.97 -0.74 20.17
C LYS A 6 7.96 -1.43 18.80
N ILE A 7 8.35 -0.72 17.74
CA ILE A 7 8.44 -1.31 16.40
C ILE A 7 9.50 -2.40 16.43
N LYS A 8 9.12 -3.63 16.09
CA LYS A 8 10.00 -4.80 16.13
C LYS A 8 10.51 -5.23 14.75
N THR A 9 9.78 -4.92 13.68
CA THR A 9 10.10 -5.42 12.33
C THR A 9 10.24 -4.32 11.28
N ALA A 10 11.01 -4.61 10.22
CA ALA A 10 11.16 -3.72 9.07
C ALA A 10 9.81 -3.42 8.38
N ALA A 11 8.91 -4.40 8.34
CA ALA A 11 7.55 -4.25 7.81
C ALA A 11 6.73 -3.22 8.62
N GLN A 12 6.79 -3.28 9.95
CA GLN A 12 6.11 -2.32 10.83
C GLN A 12 6.67 -0.89 10.68
N SER A 13 7.99 -0.75 10.56
CA SER A 13 8.64 0.55 10.28
C SER A 13 8.21 1.12 8.93
N ARG A 14 8.16 0.27 7.89
CA ARG A 14 7.68 0.63 6.56
C ARG A 14 6.22 1.07 6.59
N TYR A 15 5.35 0.31 7.26
CA TYR A 15 3.93 0.64 7.41
C TYR A 15 3.73 2.01 8.05
N ARG A 16 4.45 2.32 9.14
CA ARG A 16 4.39 3.65 9.78
C ARG A 16 4.81 4.77 8.84
N ARG A 17 5.87 4.57 8.05
CA ARG A 17 6.29 5.55 7.02
C ARG A 17 5.22 5.75 5.95
N HIS A 18 4.61 4.68 5.47
CA HIS A 18 3.50 4.78 4.51
C HIS A 18 2.32 5.55 5.09
N LEU A 19 1.91 5.28 6.34
CA LEU A 19 0.86 6.05 7.00
C LEU A 19 1.20 7.54 7.07
N ARG A 20 2.46 7.89 7.40
CA ARG A 20 2.90 9.29 7.45
C ARG A 20 2.81 9.97 6.08
N VAL A 21 3.20 9.29 5.00
CA VAL A 21 3.12 9.82 3.63
C VAL A 21 1.67 9.96 3.17
N ARG A 22 0.82 8.97 3.47
CA ARG A 22 -0.61 8.97 3.13
C ARG A 22 -1.43 10.06 3.84
N LYS A 23 -0.88 10.70 4.88
CA LYS A 23 -1.50 11.91 5.46
C LYS A 23 -1.44 13.14 4.54
N LYS A 24 -0.52 13.15 3.57
CA LYS A 24 -0.30 14.28 2.66
C LYS A 24 -0.58 13.92 1.20
N VAL A 25 -0.44 12.64 0.85
CA VAL A 25 -0.57 12.15 -0.51
C VAL A 25 -1.81 11.29 -0.61
N GLU A 26 -2.78 11.78 -1.37
CA GLU A 26 -4.04 11.10 -1.70
C GLU A 26 -4.07 10.81 -3.20
N GLY A 27 -4.55 9.62 -3.58
CA GLY A 27 -4.77 9.23 -4.96
C GLY A 27 -6.20 9.54 -5.38
N THR A 28 -6.37 10.37 -6.40
CA THR A 28 -7.66 10.62 -7.06
C THR A 28 -7.72 9.88 -8.41
N PRO A 29 -8.90 9.74 -9.04
CA PRO A 29 -9.00 9.15 -10.37
C PRO A 29 -8.13 9.85 -11.42
N GLU A 30 -8.05 11.18 -11.33
CA GLU A 30 -7.22 12.01 -12.23
C GLU A 30 -5.72 11.94 -11.88
N ARG A 31 -5.41 11.73 -10.59
CA ARG A 31 -4.04 11.66 -10.10
C ARG A 31 -3.89 10.49 -9.11
N PRO A 32 -3.78 9.25 -9.63
CA PRO A 32 -3.72 8.07 -8.80
C PRO A 32 -2.42 8.00 -8.01
N ARG A 33 -2.48 7.39 -6.82
CA ARG A 33 -1.33 7.25 -5.94
C ARG A 33 -0.50 6.05 -6.37
N LEU A 34 0.78 6.29 -6.69
CA LEU A 34 1.74 5.22 -6.93
C LEU A 34 2.19 4.59 -5.60
N VAL A 35 2.10 3.26 -5.52
CA VAL A 35 2.52 2.45 -4.39
C VAL A 35 3.68 1.58 -4.83
N VAL A 36 4.84 1.78 -4.21
CA VAL A 36 6.05 1.02 -4.52
C VAL A 36 6.42 0.11 -3.35
N PHE A 37 6.69 -1.14 -3.66
CA PHE A 37 7.32 -2.09 -2.77
C PHE A 37 8.66 -2.53 -3.35
N ARG A 38 9.68 -2.55 -2.49
CA ARG A 38 11.04 -2.96 -2.85
C ARG A 38 11.47 -4.13 -1.96
N SER A 39 11.78 -5.25 -2.60
CA SER A 39 12.53 -6.36 -2.00
C SER A 39 14.01 -6.26 -2.37
N SER A 40 14.83 -7.22 -1.95
CA SER A 40 16.23 -7.31 -2.38
C SER A 40 16.39 -7.75 -3.84
N LYS A 41 15.38 -8.43 -4.40
CA LYS A 41 15.44 -9.03 -5.74
C LYS A 41 14.64 -8.27 -6.78
N HIS A 42 13.53 -7.64 -6.38
CA HIS A 42 12.58 -7.03 -7.30
C HIS A 42 11.95 -5.75 -6.72
N ILE A 43 11.44 -4.93 -7.63
CA ILE A 43 10.64 -3.74 -7.33
C ILE A 43 9.26 -3.97 -7.95
N TYR A 44 8.22 -3.77 -7.15
CA TYR A 44 6.83 -3.85 -7.60
C TYR A 44 6.16 -2.50 -7.41
N ALA A 45 5.33 -2.11 -8.37
CA ALA A 45 4.60 -0.86 -8.35
C ALA A 45 3.12 -1.05 -8.71
N GLN A 46 2.25 -0.27 -8.07
CA GLN A 46 0.81 -0.27 -8.30
C GLN A 46 0.26 1.16 -8.31
N LEU A 47 -0.65 1.48 -9.23
CA LEU A 47 -1.41 2.72 -9.26
C LEU A 47 -2.76 2.49 -8.59
N VAL A 48 -3.05 3.25 -7.54
CA VAL A 48 -4.26 3.09 -6.72
C VAL A 48 -5.07 4.38 -6.69
N ASP A 49 -6.38 4.25 -6.90
CA ASP A 49 -7.37 5.29 -6.62
C ASP A 49 -7.90 5.09 -5.19
N ASP A 50 -7.62 6.05 -4.30
CA ASP A 50 -8.01 5.95 -2.89
C ASP A 50 -9.50 6.25 -2.66
N ARG A 51 -10.18 6.94 -3.60
CA ARG A 51 -11.63 7.21 -3.50
C ARG A 51 -12.46 5.96 -3.74
N ARG A 52 -12.07 5.20 -4.76
CA ARG A 52 -12.73 3.95 -5.13
C ARG A 52 -12.13 2.74 -4.42
N GLY A 53 -10.93 2.89 -3.86
CA GLY A 53 -10.17 1.79 -3.26
C GLY A 53 -9.70 0.76 -4.30
N VAL A 54 -9.55 1.17 -5.56
CA VAL A 54 -9.27 0.27 -6.68
C VAL A 54 -7.86 0.49 -7.20
N THR A 55 -7.15 -0.60 -7.48
CA THR A 55 -5.88 -0.57 -8.22
C THR A 55 -6.16 -0.49 -9.71
N ILE A 56 -5.68 0.56 -10.37
CA ILE A 56 -5.89 0.84 -11.79
C ILE A 56 -4.90 0.06 -12.66
N ALA A 57 -3.63 -0.02 -12.23
CA ALA A 57 -2.58 -0.73 -12.96
C ALA A 57 -1.50 -1.22 -12.01
N GLY A 58 -0.81 -2.31 -12.35
CA GLY A 58 0.31 -2.83 -11.55
C GLY A 58 1.21 -3.78 -12.35
N ASP A 59 2.51 -3.76 -12.02
CA ASP A 59 3.58 -4.45 -12.77
C ASP A 59 3.88 -5.87 -12.24
N GLY A 60 2.85 -6.63 -11.87
CA GLY A 60 2.98 -8.08 -11.63
C GLY A 60 2.41 -8.65 -10.33
N ARG A 61 1.93 -9.91 -10.48
CA ARG A 61 1.37 -10.89 -9.51
C ARG A 61 0.05 -10.60 -8.81
N VAL A 62 -0.47 -9.38 -8.77
CA VAL A 62 -1.80 -9.12 -8.19
C VAL A 62 -2.79 -8.81 -9.33
N LYS A 63 -3.66 -9.77 -9.66
CA LYS A 63 -4.84 -9.50 -10.49
C LYS A 63 -5.73 -8.53 -9.72
N ALA A 64 -6.18 -7.46 -10.39
CA ALA A 64 -7.20 -6.57 -9.85
C ALA A 64 -8.48 -7.37 -9.61
N VAL A 65 -8.70 -7.83 -8.38
CA VAL A 65 -9.98 -8.38 -7.96
C VAL A 65 -10.84 -7.17 -7.61
N ALA A 66 -11.62 -6.72 -8.60
CA ALA A 66 -12.83 -6.00 -8.31
C ALA A 66 -13.67 -6.86 -7.35
N ASP A 67 -14.24 -6.18 -6.35
CA ASP A 67 -15.19 -6.69 -5.37
C ASP A 67 -14.64 -7.44 -4.14
N GLY A 68 -14.90 -6.84 -2.98
CA GLY A 68 -15.02 -7.57 -1.73
C GLY A 68 -13.83 -7.47 -0.80
N ALA A 69 -13.97 -6.57 0.18
CA ALA A 69 -13.27 -6.57 1.45
C ALA A 69 -12.89 -7.98 1.93
N ARG A 70 -11.62 -8.37 1.81
CA ARG A 70 -11.05 -9.49 2.57
C ARG A 70 -9.66 -9.16 3.06
N LYS A 71 -9.49 -9.37 4.36
CA LYS A 71 -8.24 -9.39 5.10
C LYS A 71 -7.17 -10.16 4.31
N GLY A 72 -6.27 -9.43 3.68
CA GLY A 72 -5.04 -9.97 3.14
C GLY A 72 -4.03 -8.86 3.28
N GLY A 73 -3.16 -8.97 4.28
CA GLY A 73 -1.96 -8.15 4.29
C GLY A 73 -1.29 -8.25 2.92
N LEU A 74 -0.71 -7.15 2.46
CA LEU A 74 0.15 -7.13 1.28
C LEU A 74 1.30 -8.12 1.54
N GLU A 75 1.10 -9.38 1.17
CA GLU A 75 2.13 -10.42 1.13
C GLU A 75 2.84 -10.25 -0.20
N PHE A 76 4.12 -9.91 -0.11
CA PHE A 76 5.03 -9.84 -1.25
C PHE A 76 6.01 -11.01 -1.16
#